data_AF-A0A8J5TQB0-F1
#
_entry.id   AF-A0A8J5TQB0-F1
#
_cell.length_a   1.000
_cell.length_b   1.000
_cell.length_c   1.000
_cell.angle_alpha   90.00
_cell.angle_beta   90.00
_cell.angle_gamma   90.00
#
_symmetry.space_group_name_H-M   'P 1'
#
loop_
_entity.id
_entity.type
_entity.pdbx_description
1 polymer ?
#
loop_
_entity_poly.entity_id
_entity_poly.type
_entity_poly.pdbx_seq_one_letter_code
_entity_poly.pdbx_strand_id
1 'polypeptide(L)'
;MGGAASVPTDRTRRLKVIGAGYSRTGTLSMAMALEELLCGPVMHGAYVKLWSDIFAARDERPRLLKLLREATAGFVAITDAPGNCFVEELLEIYPEAEVICVSRDRTKWWESWEAVTKQAGAGFLNWFLAPVPGRRWYPKLVTQFLEQQHERFGPMTSGK
;
A
#
# COMPACT_ATOMS: atom_id res chain seq x y z
N MET A 1 12.75 14.32 6.86
CA MET A 1 11.96 15.06 5.87
C MET A 1 11.37 14.08 4.87
N GLY A 2 10.19 13.52 5.15
CA GLY A 2 9.57 12.46 4.31
C GLY A 2 8.19 12.01 4.82
N GLY A 3 7.44 12.93 5.44
CA GLY A 3 6.17 12.61 6.12
C GLY A 3 4.94 13.36 5.58
N ALA A 4 5.11 14.22 4.59
CA ALA A 4 3.97 14.84 3.91
C ALA A 4 3.45 13.87 2.85
N ALA A 5 2.16 13.56 2.91
CA ALA A 5 1.52 12.74 1.88
C ALA A 5 1.62 13.44 0.53
N SER A 6 2.08 12.74 -0.49
CA SER A 6 2.10 13.26 -1.86
C SER A 6 0.67 13.49 -2.33
N VAL A 7 0.33 14.70 -2.76
CA VAL A 7 -1.01 15.06 -3.22
C VAL A 7 -0.98 15.27 -4.73
N PRO A 8 -1.75 14.49 -5.51
CA PRO A 8 -1.75 14.65 -6.95
C PRO A 8 -2.46 15.93 -7.37
N THR A 9 -1.75 16.74 -8.16
CA THR A 9 -2.25 18.03 -8.69
C THR A 9 -2.92 17.88 -10.05
N ASP A 10 -2.54 16.84 -10.81
CA ASP A 10 -3.07 16.53 -12.14
C ASP A 10 -3.61 15.10 -12.16
N ARG A 11 -4.94 14.97 -12.20
CA ARG A 11 -5.63 13.66 -12.19
C ARG A 11 -5.55 12.91 -13.52
N THR A 12 -5.01 13.52 -14.59
CA THR A 12 -4.86 12.85 -15.89
C THR A 12 -3.68 11.90 -15.93
N ARG A 13 -2.71 12.07 -15.02
CA ARG A 13 -1.52 11.22 -14.92
C ARG A 13 -1.90 9.77 -14.64
N ARG A 14 -1.06 8.88 -15.17
CA ARG A 14 -1.17 7.42 -15.10
C ARG A 14 0.06 6.87 -14.36
N LEU A 15 -0.10 5.72 -13.72
CA LEU A 15 1.04 5.03 -13.11
C LEU A 15 2.03 4.62 -14.19
N LYS A 16 3.30 4.94 -13.98
CA LYS A 16 4.44 4.49 -14.79
C LYS A 16 5.25 3.41 -14.10
N VAL A 17 5.22 3.38 -12.77
CA VAL A 17 5.97 2.40 -11.95
C VAL A 17 5.08 1.86 -10.82
N ILE A 18 5.09 0.53 -10.65
CA ILE A 18 4.41 -0.19 -9.58
C ILE A 18 5.48 -0.83 -8.69
N GLY A 19 5.52 -0.42 -7.42
CA GLY A 19 6.37 -1.01 -6.40
C GLY A 19 5.74 -2.25 -5.79
N ALA A 20 6.27 -3.43 -6.12
CA ALA A 20 5.84 -4.72 -5.58
C ALA A 20 6.53 -5.10 -4.26
N GLY A 21 7.51 -4.31 -3.80
CA GLY A 21 8.24 -4.56 -2.56
C GLY A 21 7.33 -4.50 -1.32
N TYR A 22 7.65 -5.32 -0.32
CA TYR A 22 6.98 -5.27 0.97
C TYR A 22 7.32 -4.01 1.76
N SER A 23 6.42 -3.61 2.68
CA SER A 23 6.76 -2.64 3.70
C SER A 23 8.07 -3.00 4.38
N ARG A 24 8.90 -2.00 4.70
CA ARG A 24 10.21 -2.16 5.38
C ARG A 24 11.34 -2.76 4.51
N THR A 25 11.19 -2.80 3.19
CA THR A 25 12.29 -3.12 2.25
C THR A 25 12.97 -1.88 1.65
N GLY A 26 12.65 -0.67 2.13
CA GLY A 26 13.17 0.59 1.58
C GLY A 26 12.17 1.34 0.68
N THR A 27 10.88 1.02 0.82
CA THR A 27 9.77 1.58 0.03
C THR A 27 9.70 3.11 0.08
N LEU A 28 9.98 3.74 1.22
CA LEU A 28 9.99 5.21 1.34
C LEU A 28 11.11 5.85 0.51
N SER A 29 12.34 5.32 0.61
CA SER A 29 13.46 5.82 -0.19
C SER A 29 13.19 5.63 -1.69
N MET A 30 12.58 4.51 -2.06
CA MET A 30 12.12 4.26 -3.44
C MET A 30 11.07 5.28 -3.89
N ALA A 31 10.09 5.60 -3.04
CA ALA A 31 9.08 6.61 -3.36
C ALA A 31 9.72 7.97 -3.66
N MET A 32 10.63 8.43 -2.80
CA MET A 32 11.34 9.69 -2.98
C MET A 32 12.15 9.73 -4.28
N ALA A 33 12.88 8.64 -4.57
CA ALA A 33 13.65 8.54 -5.81
C ALA A 33 12.74 8.58 -7.06
N LEU A 34 11.57 7.93 -7.01
CA LEU A 34 10.61 7.94 -8.11
C LEU A 34 9.92 9.29 -8.27
N GLU A 35 9.67 10.04 -7.19
CA GLU A 35 9.14 11.41 -7.28
C GLU A 35 10.09 12.31 -8.07
N GLU A 36 11.39 12.19 -7.82
CA GLU A 36 12.44 12.93 -8.52
C GLU A 36 12.57 12.47 -9.99
N LEU A 37 12.68 11.16 -10.23
CA LEU A 37 12.88 10.61 -11.58
C LEU A 37 11.68 10.79 -12.52
N LEU A 38 10.46 10.73 -11.99
CA LEU A 38 9.23 10.80 -12.79
C LEU A 38 8.56 12.18 -12.77
N CYS A 39 9.14 13.15 -12.04
CA CYS A 39 8.63 14.51 -11.89
C CYS A 39 7.15 14.54 -11.49
N GLY A 40 6.78 13.75 -10.48
CA GLY A 40 5.38 13.60 -10.11
C GLY A 40 5.13 12.92 -8.77
N PRO A 41 3.88 13.02 -8.29
CA PRO A 41 3.50 12.51 -6.98
C PRO A 41 3.53 10.98 -6.98
N VAL A 42 4.15 10.40 -5.95
CA VAL A 42 4.19 8.95 -5.74
C VAL A 42 3.30 8.59 -4.56
N MET A 43 2.43 7.61 -4.76
CA MET A 43 1.62 7.09 -3.67
C MET A 43 2.50 6.23 -2.76
N HIS A 44 2.62 6.64 -1.51
CA HIS A 44 3.33 5.92 -0.46
C HIS A 44 2.50 6.03 0.83
N GLY A 45 1.69 5.02 1.12
CA GLY A 45 0.62 5.06 2.12
C GLY A 45 -0.76 5.36 1.53
N ALA A 46 -1.79 5.34 2.37
CA ALA A 46 -3.18 5.21 1.92
C ALA A 46 -4.18 6.19 2.54
N TYR A 47 -5.13 6.63 1.70
CA TYR A 47 -6.44 7.10 2.15
C TYR A 47 -7.23 5.92 2.73
N VAL A 48 -7.21 5.82 4.06
CA VAL A 48 -7.60 4.62 4.81
C VAL A 48 -9.00 4.08 4.44
N LYS A 49 -9.99 4.96 4.21
CA LYS A 49 -11.35 4.54 3.86
C LYS A 49 -11.41 3.89 2.47
N LEU A 50 -10.93 4.60 1.44
CA LEU A 50 -10.99 4.11 0.05
C LEU A 50 -10.27 2.77 -0.11
N TRP A 51 -9.12 2.62 0.54
CA TRP A 51 -8.38 1.37 0.52
C TRP A 51 -9.09 0.24 1.26
N SER A 52 -9.82 0.52 2.33
CA SER A 52 -10.67 -0.49 2.97
C SER A 52 -11.82 -0.95 2.05
N ASP A 53 -12.38 -0.04 1.26
CA ASP A 53 -13.39 -0.36 0.24
C ASP A 53 -12.80 -1.17 -0.92
N ILE A 54 -11.55 -0.89 -1.33
CA ILE A 54 -10.79 -1.69 -2.32
C ILE A 54 -10.63 -3.13 -1.83
N PHE A 55 -10.14 -3.33 -0.61
CA PHE A 55 -10.02 -4.66 -0.02
C PHE A 55 -11.36 -5.39 0.09
N ALA A 56 -12.43 -4.67 0.42
CA ALA A 56 -13.77 -5.26 0.50
C ALA A 56 -14.32 -5.67 -0.88
N ALA A 57 -13.85 -5.04 -1.97
CA ALA A 57 -14.25 -5.34 -3.33
C ALA A 57 -13.32 -6.34 -4.04
N ARG A 58 -12.36 -6.97 -3.33
CA ARG A 58 -11.32 -7.82 -3.95
C ARG A 58 -11.85 -8.96 -4.83
N ASP A 59 -13.04 -9.47 -4.49
CA ASP A 59 -13.71 -10.55 -5.22
C ASP A 59 -14.67 -10.03 -6.31
N GLU A 60 -14.91 -8.72 -6.39
CA GLU A 60 -15.77 -8.04 -7.36
C GLU A 60 -14.94 -7.28 -8.41
N ARG A 61 -14.36 -7.99 -9.39
CA ARG A 61 -13.38 -7.44 -10.35
C ARG A 61 -13.75 -6.06 -10.96
N PRO A 62 -14.96 -5.83 -11.50
CA PRO A 62 -15.31 -4.53 -12.09
C PRO A 62 -15.27 -3.38 -11.07
N ARG A 63 -15.70 -3.65 -9.83
CA ARG A 63 -15.70 -2.69 -8.74
C ARG A 63 -14.29 -2.44 -8.22
N LEU A 64 -13.50 -3.50 -8.05
CA LEU A 64 -12.09 -3.44 -7.67
C LEU A 64 -11.29 -2.52 -8.60
N LEU A 65 -11.35 -2.79 -9.91
CA LEU A 65 -10.59 -2.01 -10.90
C LEU A 65 -11.03 -0.55 -10.96
N LYS A 66 -12.32 -0.28 -10.73
CA LYS A 66 -12.84 1.09 -10.63
C LYS A 66 -12.26 1.82 -9.42
N LEU A 67 -12.26 1.20 -8.25
CA LEU A 67 -11.75 1.81 -7.02
C LEU A 67 -10.23 1.98 -7.05
N LEU A 68 -9.49 1.01 -7.63
CA LEU A 68 -8.04 1.13 -7.86
C LEU A 68 -7.70 2.31 -8.77
N ARG A 69 -8.44 2.49 -9.89
CA ARG A 69 -8.30 3.68 -10.74
C ARG A 69 -8.57 4.98 -9.98
N GLU A 70 -9.58 5.00 -9.11
CA GLU A 70 -9.90 6.18 -8.30
C GLU A 70 -8.78 6.52 -7.31
N ALA A 71 -8.25 5.50 -6.63
CA ALA A 71 -7.17 5.65 -5.66
C ALA A 71 -5.88 6.15 -6.32
N THR A 72 -5.53 5.59 -7.48
CA THR A 72 -4.24 5.84 -8.16
C THR A 72 -4.28 7.02 -9.13
N ALA A 73 -5.44 7.61 -9.38
CA ALA A 73 -5.59 8.75 -10.28
C ALA A 73 -4.68 9.92 -9.91
N GLY A 74 -3.84 10.33 -10.86
CA GLY A 74 -2.93 11.46 -10.74
C GLY A 74 -1.56 11.14 -10.14
N PHE A 75 -1.34 9.91 -9.66
CA PHE A 75 -0.02 9.44 -9.23
C PHE A 75 0.78 8.91 -10.42
N VAL A 76 2.11 9.09 -10.37
CA VAL A 76 3.04 8.57 -11.39
C VAL A 76 3.67 7.25 -10.97
N ALA A 77 3.68 6.94 -9.68
CA ALA A 77 4.05 5.63 -9.17
C ALA A 77 3.30 5.30 -7.88
N ILE A 78 3.31 4.03 -7.50
CA ILE A 78 2.79 3.55 -6.23
C ILE A 78 3.83 2.64 -5.59
N THR A 79 4.01 2.76 -4.27
CA THR A 79 4.94 1.94 -3.50
C THR A 79 4.32 1.59 -2.16
N ASP A 80 4.82 0.52 -1.54
CA ASP A 80 4.38 0.04 -0.23
C ASP A 80 2.93 -0.51 -0.20
N ALA A 81 2.53 -1.01 0.96
CA ALA A 81 1.16 -1.37 1.26
C ALA A 81 0.30 -0.10 1.36
N PRO A 82 -0.97 -0.17 0.92
CA PRO A 82 -1.67 -1.34 0.40
C PRO A 82 -1.52 -1.58 -1.12
N GLY A 83 -0.84 -0.70 -1.86
CA GLY A 83 -0.74 -0.80 -3.33
C GLY A 83 -0.07 -2.07 -3.83
N ASN A 84 0.99 -2.50 -3.16
CA ASN A 84 1.73 -3.74 -3.48
C ASN A 84 0.90 -5.02 -3.41
N CYS A 85 -0.29 -4.99 -2.80
CA CYS A 85 -1.19 -6.12 -2.70
C CYS A 85 -1.95 -6.41 -4.01
N PHE A 86 -2.02 -5.42 -4.89
CA PHE A 86 -2.86 -5.41 -6.10
C PHE A 86 -2.05 -5.24 -7.38
N VAL A 87 -0.82 -5.76 -7.43
CA VAL A 87 0.10 -5.57 -8.58
C VAL A 87 -0.52 -6.09 -9.89
N GLU A 88 -1.18 -7.24 -9.85
CA GLU A 88 -1.81 -7.85 -11.03
C GLU A 88 -2.96 -6.98 -11.56
N GLU A 89 -3.81 -6.48 -10.67
CA GLU A 89 -4.93 -5.62 -11.01
C GLU A 89 -4.45 -4.23 -11.45
N LEU A 90 -3.36 -3.73 -10.88
CA LEU A 90 -2.75 -2.47 -11.31
C LEU A 90 -2.14 -2.61 -12.70
N LEU A 91 -1.54 -3.75 -13.04
CA LEU A 91 -1.06 -4.04 -14.40
C LEU A 91 -2.21 -4.21 -15.40
N GLU A 92 -3.37 -4.70 -14.98
CA GLU A 92 -4.56 -4.72 -15.85
C GLU A 92 -5.03 -3.30 -16.19
N ILE A 93 -4.89 -2.35 -15.25
CA ILE A 93 -5.29 -0.96 -15.45
C ILE A 93 -4.21 -0.17 -16.23
N TYR A 94 -2.93 -0.44 -15.94
CA TYR A 94 -1.77 0.27 -16.46
C TYR A 94 -0.77 -0.75 -17.05
N PRO A 95 -1.09 -1.36 -18.22
CA PRO A 95 -0.26 -2.40 -18.82
C PRO A 95 1.14 -1.93 -19.24
N GLU A 96 1.32 -0.61 -19.44
CA GLU A 96 2.60 0.02 -19.75
C GLU A 96 3.46 0.32 -18.52
N ALA A 97 2.96 0.09 -17.29
CA ALA A 97 3.69 0.38 -16.08
C ALA A 97 4.78 -0.67 -15.80
N GLU A 98 5.97 -0.20 -15.45
CA GLU A 98 7.07 -1.06 -15.05
C GLU A 98 6.89 -1.53 -13.59
N VAL A 99 7.23 -2.78 -13.30
CA VAL A 99 7.15 -3.32 -11.93
C VAL A 99 8.54 -3.43 -11.32
N ILE A 100 8.73 -2.81 -10.16
CA ILE A 100 9.99 -2.88 -9.41
C ILE A 100 9.72 -3.56 -8.06
N CYS A 101 10.51 -4.60 -7.76
CA CYS A 101 10.46 -5.31 -6.49
C CYS A 101 11.79 -5.15 -5.74
N VAL A 102 11.79 -4.32 -4.71
CA VAL A 102 12.94 -4.20 -3.80
C VAL A 102 12.84 -5.29 -2.74
N SER A 103 13.85 -6.16 -2.71
CA SER A 103 13.95 -7.27 -1.77
C SER A 103 14.94 -6.98 -0.65
N ARG A 104 14.78 -7.69 0.46
CA ARG A 104 15.65 -7.64 1.64
C ARG A 104 15.78 -9.06 2.18
N ASP A 105 16.88 -9.33 2.88
CA ASP A 105 17.02 -10.55 3.67
C ASP A 105 15.81 -10.73 4.60
N ARG A 106 15.22 -11.94 4.58
CA ARG A 106 13.95 -12.25 5.24
C ARG A 106 14.03 -12.01 6.76
N THR A 107 15.10 -12.48 7.40
CA THR A 107 15.25 -12.37 8.86
C THR A 107 15.35 -10.91 9.27
N LYS A 108 16.22 -10.15 8.60
CA LYS A 108 16.37 -8.69 8.84
C LYS A 108 15.10 -7.90 8.51
N TRP A 109 14.33 -8.34 7.51
CA TRP A 109 13.03 -7.74 7.20
C TRP A 109 12.02 -8.01 8.32
N TRP A 110 11.91 -9.26 8.79
CA TRP A 110 10.98 -9.64 9.84
C TRP A 110 11.25 -8.90 11.15
N GLU A 111 12.51 -8.80 11.58
CA GLU A 111 12.89 -8.01 12.76
C GLU A 111 12.44 -6.54 12.64
N SER A 112 12.52 -5.96 11.43
CA SER A 112 12.04 -4.60 11.19
C SER A 112 10.52 -4.50 11.12
N TRP A 113 9.85 -5.53 10.63
CA TRP A 113 8.40 -5.56 10.43
C TRP A 113 7.64 -5.88 11.72
N GLU A 114 8.14 -6.80 12.53
CA GLU A 114 7.55 -7.21 13.80
C GLU A 114 7.38 -6.03 14.77
N ALA A 115 8.37 -5.13 14.83
CA ALA A 115 8.30 -3.92 15.64
C ALA A 115 7.13 -3.02 15.21
N VAL A 116 6.85 -2.94 13.89
CA VAL A 116 5.77 -2.12 13.33
C VAL A 116 4.42 -2.80 13.54
N THR A 117 4.30 -4.10 13.31
CA THR A 117 3.04 -4.83 13.47
C THR A 117 2.59 -4.89 14.93
N LYS A 118 3.50 -5.03 15.90
CA LYS A 118 3.18 -4.96 17.34
C LYS A 118 2.55 -3.61 17.73
N GLN A 119 3.02 -2.51 17.13
CA GLN A 119 2.45 -1.18 17.38
C GLN A 119 1.12 -0.97 16.64
N ALA A 120 1.01 -1.45 15.40
CA ALA A 120 -0.20 -1.30 14.58
C ALA A 120 -1.37 -2.19 15.03
N GLY A 121 -1.07 -3.38 15.59
CA GLY A 121 -2.05 -4.37 16.07
C GLY A 121 -2.54 -4.14 17.50
N ALA A 122 -2.13 -3.07 18.16
CA ALA A 122 -2.54 -2.81 19.54
C ALA A 122 -4.04 -2.48 19.59
N GLY A 123 -4.86 -3.38 20.11
CA GLY A 123 -6.34 -3.27 20.08
C GLY A 123 -6.91 -2.00 20.70
N PHE A 124 -6.18 -1.35 21.61
CA PHE A 124 -6.56 -0.03 22.15
C PHE A 124 -6.65 1.04 21.06
N LEU A 125 -5.86 0.91 19.98
CA LEU A 125 -5.84 1.84 18.86
C LEU A 125 -7.22 1.91 18.17
N ASN A 126 -7.99 0.82 18.19
CA ASN A 126 -9.35 0.80 17.63
C ASN A 126 -10.31 1.68 18.43
N TRP A 127 -10.24 1.63 19.77
CA TRP A 127 -11.06 2.47 20.65
C TRP A 127 -10.64 3.94 20.57
N PHE A 128 -9.34 4.22 20.52
CA PHE A 128 -8.81 5.59 20.43
C PHE A 128 -9.03 6.23 19.05
N LEU A 129 -9.00 5.46 17.95
CA LEU A 129 -9.23 5.99 16.60
C LEU A 129 -10.71 6.04 16.21
N ALA A 130 -11.60 5.36 16.94
CA ALA A 130 -13.03 5.36 16.69
C ALA A 130 -13.66 6.77 16.55
N PRO A 131 -13.39 7.74 17.45
CA PRO A 131 -13.94 9.09 17.31
C PRO A 131 -13.26 9.92 16.21
N VAL A 132 -12.10 9.51 15.70
CA VAL A 132 -11.30 10.29 14.73
C VAL A 132 -11.82 10.07 13.31
N PRO A 133 -12.38 11.11 12.64
CA PRO A 133 -12.79 11.00 11.25
C PRO A 133 -11.62 10.57 10.35
N GLY A 134 -11.88 9.67 9.40
CA GLY A 134 -10.87 9.16 8.47
C GLY A 134 -9.96 8.05 9.05
N ARG A 135 -9.50 8.17 10.31
CA ARG A 135 -8.60 7.19 10.94
C ARG A 135 -9.30 5.99 11.57
N ARG A 136 -10.60 6.08 11.86
CA ARG A 136 -11.41 4.96 12.38
C ARG A 136 -11.36 3.67 11.53
N TRP A 137 -11.04 3.80 10.25
CA TRP A 137 -10.97 2.67 9.30
C TRP A 137 -9.62 1.94 9.32
N TYR A 138 -8.63 2.48 10.03
CA TYR A 138 -7.26 1.98 10.01
C TYR A 138 -7.13 0.56 10.56
N PRO A 139 -7.77 0.21 11.69
CA PRO A 139 -7.73 -1.15 12.21
C PRO A 139 -8.33 -2.16 11.21
N LYS A 140 -9.46 -1.81 10.58
CA LYS A 140 -10.08 -2.64 9.54
C LYS A 140 -9.14 -2.86 8.35
N LEU A 141 -8.50 -1.79 7.86
CA LEU A 141 -7.53 -1.87 6.75
C LEU A 141 -6.34 -2.78 7.10
N VAL A 142 -5.80 -2.66 8.32
CA VAL A 142 -4.70 -3.52 8.79
C VAL A 142 -5.14 -4.98 8.84
N THR A 143 -6.32 -5.28 9.37
CA THR A 143 -6.88 -6.64 9.39
C THR A 143 -7.04 -7.20 7.98
N GLN A 144 -7.67 -6.45 7.07
CA GLN A 144 -7.86 -6.86 5.67
C GLN A 144 -6.53 -7.14 4.95
N PHE A 145 -5.53 -6.30 5.19
CA PHE A 145 -4.17 -6.51 4.67
C PHE A 145 -3.59 -7.83 5.20
N LEU A 146 -3.60 -8.04 6.53
CA LEU A 146 -3.04 -9.24 7.16
C LEU A 146 -3.75 -10.52 6.70
N GLU A 147 -5.08 -10.50 6.58
CA GLU A 147 -5.88 -11.61 6.06
C GLU A 147 -5.45 -11.99 4.64
N GLN A 148 -5.35 -11.01 3.73
CA GLN A 148 -4.94 -11.28 2.35
C GLN A 148 -3.51 -11.81 2.28
N GLN A 149 -2.56 -11.26 3.07
CA GLN A 149 -1.20 -11.78 3.10
C GLN A 149 -1.16 -13.23 3.60
N HIS A 150 -1.96 -13.55 4.61
CA HIS A 150 -2.10 -14.89 5.15
C HIS A 150 -2.72 -15.87 4.13
N GLU A 151 -3.77 -15.46 3.43
CA GLU A 151 -4.40 -16.25 2.35
C GLU A 151 -3.42 -16.54 1.21
N ARG A 152 -2.60 -15.56 0.82
CA ARG A 152 -1.74 -15.65 -0.37
C ARG A 152 -0.39 -16.31 -0.10
N PHE A 153 0.20 -16.10 1.08
CA PHE A 153 1.56 -16.51 1.40
C PHE A 153 1.68 -17.36 2.68
N GLY A 154 0.57 -17.59 3.38
CA GLY A 154 0.58 -18.24 4.69
C GLY A 154 1.01 -17.31 5.82
N PRO A 155 1.22 -17.85 7.04
CA PRO A 155 1.59 -17.04 8.19
C PRO A 155 2.96 -16.39 7.99
N MET A 156 3.02 -15.07 8.16
CA MET A 156 4.29 -14.35 8.17
C MET A 156 5.00 -14.65 9.49
N THR A 157 5.98 -15.55 9.48
CA THR A 157 6.79 -15.92 10.64
C THR A 157 8.28 -15.75 10.36
N SER A 158 9.09 -15.75 11.43
CA SER A 158 10.56 -15.71 11.33
C SER A 158 11.18 -17.01 10.81
N GLY A 159 10.41 -18.10 10.61
CA GLY A 159 11.00 -19.40 10.27
C GLY A 159 10.00 -20.45 9.78
N LYS A 160 10.42 -21.09 8.66
CA LYS A 160 9.84 -22.16 7.82
C LYS A 160 8.32 -22.15 7.59
#